data_AF-A0A933WRL3-F1
#
_entry.id   AF-A0A933WRL3-F1
#
_cell.length_a   1.000
_cell.length_b   1.000
_cell.length_c   1.000
_cell.angle_alpha   90.00
_cell.angle_beta   90.00
_cell.angle_gamma   90.00
#
_symmetry.space_group_name_H-M   'P 1'
#
loop_
_entity.id
_entity.type
_entity.pdbx_description
1 polymer ?
#
loop_
_entity_poly.entity_id
_entity_poly.type
_entity_poly.pdbx_seq_one_letter_code
_entity_poly.pdbx_strand_id
1 'polypeptide(L)'
;MSFPRKLYDFFMAGSVAYAKWDYEVSTNILKNRKKLLLLMILSLPILAVSFSEAGSMLGGKTAYAPAFYSTTIFMVSIAIGLAAGLITGCIGAGGGFIITPALMAAGVKGILAVGTDVFHIFAKAIMGTTVHRKLGNVSVKLAVWFLVGSSIGTFAGGAINKGLYNKDPLLSEAFISTVYALLLGFLGFYALTDFLRSRKAGGSGGAHSGPDITPPLALKLQAVKVPPFITFDEHLVQGGKRISAIFLIIGGFIVGMLAAIMGVGGGFITFPMFV
;
A
#
# COMPACT_ATOMS: atom_id res chain seq x y z
N MET A 1 42.41 -8.10 -21.25
CA MET A 1 41.73 -7.15 -20.34
C MET A 1 41.83 -7.68 -18.92
N SER A 2 42.29 -6.85 -17.96
CA SER A 2 42.42 -7.24 -16.56
C SER A 2 41.04 -7.51 -15.92
N PHE A 3 40.99 -8.44 -14.97
CA PHE A 3 39.77 -8.81 -14.24
C PHE A 3 39.00 -7.60 -13.65
N PRO A 4 39.66 -6.57 -13.06
CA PRO A 4 38.97 -5.39 -12.54
C PRO A 4 38.22 -4.59 -13.62
N ARG A 5 38.79 -4.49 -14.84
CA ARG A 5 38.12 -3.80 -15.96
C ARG A 5 36.90 -4.56 -16.45
N LYS A 6 36.99 -5.89 -16.57
CA LYS A 6 35.83 -6.72 -16.93
C LYS A 6 34.70 -6.61 -15.90
N LEU A 7 35.05 -6.54 -14.61
CA LEU A 7 34.07 -6.37 -13.53
C LEU A 7 33.41 -4.99 -13.59
N TYR A 8 34.18 -3.93 -13.82
CA TYR A 8 33.66 -2.58 -14.03
C TYR A 8 32.71 -2.51 -15.25
N ASP A 9 33.12 -3.06 -16.39
CA ASP A 9 32.32 -3.08 -17.61
C ASP A 9 31.02 -3.87 -17.41
N PHE A 10 31.06 -4.97 -16.65
CA PHE A 10 29.87 -5.74 -16.28
C PHE A 10 28.90 -4.93 -15.40
N PHE A 11 29.39 -4.29 -14.33
CA PHE A 11 28.54 -3.45 -13.47
C PHE A 11 27.97 -2.25 -14.21
N MET A 12 28.76 -1.61 -15.08
CA MET A 12 28.29 -0.49 -15.89
C MET A 12 27.24 -0.95 -16.91
N ALA A 13 27.46 -2.05 -17.61
CA ALA A 13 26.49 -2.62 -18.53
C ALA A 13 25.19 -3.02 -17.83
N GLY A 14 25.29 -3.65 -16.65
CA GLY A 14 24.13 -3.99 -15.81
C GLY A 14 23.36 -2.76 -15.36
N SER A 15 24.05 -1.71 -14.91
CA SER A 15 23.43 -0.46 -14.47
C SER A 15 22.71 0.26 -15.61
N VAL A 16 23.33 0.30 -16.81
CA VAL A 16 22.72 0.89 -18.01
C VAL A 16 21.52 0.08 -18.49
N ALA A 17 21.61 -1.26 -18.47
CA ALA A 17 20.50 -2.13 -18.83
C ALA A 17 19.32 -1.96 -17.86
N TYR A 18 19.60 -1.89 -16.56
CA TYR A 18 18.59 -1.64 -15.53
C TYR A 18 17.95 -0.26 -15.71
N ALA A 19 18.73 0.79 -15.92
CA ALA A 19 18.22 2.15 -16.14
C ALA A 19 17.35 2.24 -17.41
N LYS A 20 17.73 1.57 -18.50
CA LYS A 20 16.91 1.49 -19.72
C LYS A 20 15.60 0.74 -19.47
N TRP A 21 15.67 -0.40 -18.79
CA TRP A 21 14.48 -1.18 -18.43
C TRP A 21 13.54 -0.35 -17.56
N ASP A 22 14.06 0.31 -16.53
CA ASP A 22 13.28 1.14 -15.62
C ASP A 22 12.64 2.34 -16.35
N TYR A 23 13.36 2.99 -17.27
CA TYR A 23 12.84 4.05 -18.12
C TYR A 23 11.71 3.56 -19.05
N GLU A 24 11.89 2.43 -19.72
CA GLU A 24 10.89 1.83 -20.60
C GLU A 24 9.63 1.39 -19.84
N VAL A 25 9.82 0.80 -18.67
CA VAL A 25 8.74 0.34 -17.81
C VAL A 25 7.97 1.53 -17.21
N SER A 26 8.68 2.55 -16.73
CA SER A 26 8.09 3.76 -16.15
C SER A 26 7.34 4.60 -17.17
N THR A 27 7.85 4.74 -18.40
CA THR A 27 7.19 5.53 -19.46
C THR A 27 6.06 4.78 -20.17
N ASN A 28 5.86 3.49 -19.89
CA ASN A 28 4.90 2.67 -20.61
C ASN A 28 3.43 3.10 -20.40
N ILE A 29 3.11 3.74 -19.28
CA ILE A 29 1.76 4.27 -19.02
C ILE A 29 1.54 5.53 -19.84
N LEU A 30 2.49 6.47 -19.80
CA LEU A 30 2.43 7.74 -20.54
C LEU A 30 2.39 7.54 -22.06
N LYS A 31 3.14 6.55 -22.59
CA LYS A 31 3.19 6.27 -24.03
C LYS A 31 1.94 5.56 -24.57
N ASN A 32 1.16 4.85 -23.73
CA ASN A 32 0.02 4.07 -24.19
C ASN A 32 -1.31 4.80 -23.93
N ARG A 33 -1.90 5.35 -25.00
CA ARG A 33 -3.18 6.08 -24.94
C ARG A 33 -4.31 5.31 -24.25
N LYS A 34 -4.40 3.99 -24.42
CA LYS A 34 -5.44 3.16 -23.76
C LYS A 34 -5.21 3.05 -22.26
N LYS A 35 -3.95 2.91 -21.83
CA LYS A 35 -3.59 2.88 -20.40
C LYS A 35 -3.79 4.23 -19.74
N LEU A 36 -3.43 5.30 -20.45
CA LEU A 36 -3.67 6.68 -20.00
C LEU A 36 -5.17 6.97 -19.87
N LEU A 37 -5.99 6.60 -20.86
CA LEU A 37 -7.45 6.72 -20.82
C LEU A 37 -8.05 5.93 -19.65
N LEU A 38 -7.59 4.71 -19.42
CA LEU A 38 -8.06 3.90 -18.30
C LEU A 38 -7.74 4.56 -16.95
N LEU A 39 -6.57 5.20 -16.84
CA LEU A 39 -6.17 5.98 -15.66
C LEU A 39 -7.07 7.21 -15.46
N MET A 40 -7.38 7.94 -16.55
CA MET A 40 -8.31 9.07 -16.55
C MET A 40 -9.75 8.64 -16.19
N ILE A 41 -10.18 7.47 -16.64
CA ILE A 41 -11.48 6.88 -16.29
C ILE A 41 -11.52 6.48 -14.82
N LEU A 42 -10.44 5.94 -14.28
CA LEU A 42 -10.33 5.61 -12.86
C LEU A 42 -10.28 6.84 -11.95
N SER A 43 -9.75 7.97 -12.44
CA SER A 43 -9.75 9.23 -11.69
C SER A 43 -11.06 10.01 -11.83
N LEU A 44 -11.87 9.76 -12.85
CA LEU A 44 -13.15 10.45 -13.09
C LEU A 44 -14.12 10.40 -11.90
N PRO A 45 -14.36 9.26 -11.22
CA PRO A 45 -15.22 9.22 -10.02
C PRO A 45 -14.67 10.09 -8.89
N ILE A 46 -13.35 10.07 -8.67
CA ILE A 46 -12.68 10.87 -7.64
C ILE A 46 -12.83 12.36 -7.95
N LEU A 47 -12.62 12.74 -9.21
CA LEU A 47 -12.77 14.12 -9.67
C LEU A 47 -14.23 14.55 -9.61
N ALA A 48 -15.19 13.72 -10.03
CA ALA A 48 -16.61 14.04 -10.00
C ALA A 48 -17.12 14.29 -8.57
N VAL A 49 -16.77 13.40 -7.62
CA VAL A 49 -17.10 13.59 -6.20
C VAL A 49 -16.43 14.86 -5.67
N SER A 50 -15.12 15.02 -5.93
CA SER A 50 -14.36 16.21 -5.54
C SER A 50 -15.00 17.51 -6.05
N PHE A 51 -15.36 17.58 -7.34
CA PHE A 51 -15.98 18.77 -7.94
C PHE A 51 -17.41 19.00 -7.45
N SER A 52 -18.18 17.93 -7.17
CA SER A 52 -19.54 18.06 -6.63
C SER A 52 -19.57 18.62 -5.20
N GLU A 53 -18.60 18.22 -4.37
CA GLU A 53 -18.49 18.69 -2.98
C GLU A 53 -17.64 19.98 -2.88
N ALA A 54 -16.81 20.29 -3.89
CA ALA A 54 -15.89 21.42 -3.90
C ALA A 54 -16.59 22.77 -3.63
N GLY A 55 -17.78 23.00 -4.17
CA GLY A 55 -18.53 24.26 -3.96
C GLY A 55 -18.88 24.53 -2.49
N SER A 56 -19.06 23.46 -1.69
CA SER A 56 -19.34 23.57 -0.25
C SER A 56 -18.08 23.65 0.61
N MET A 57 -16.91 23.30 0.06
CA MET A 57 -15.62 23.24 0.77
C MET A 57 -14.69 24.39 0.42
N LEU A 58 -14.80 24.96 -0.79
CA LEU A 58 -13.97 26.08 -1.24
C LEU A 58 -14.45 27.38 -0.57
N GLY A 59 -13.61 27.94 0.33
CA GLY A 59 -13.82 29.25 0.95
C GLY A 59 -14.56 29.25 2.30
N GLY A 60 -14.96 28.09 2.83
CA GLY A 60 -15.58 27.96 4.16
C GLY A 60 -14.56 27.82 5.29
N LYS A 61 -14.90 28.28 6.51
CA LYS A 61 -14.09 28.07 7.75
C LYS A 61 -13.92 26.58 8.13
N THR A 62 -14.64 25.69 7.45
CA THR A 62 -14.61 24.24 7.56
C THR A 62 -13.77 23.56 6.48
N ALA A 63 -13.15 24.33 5.57
CA ALA A 63 -12.24 23.77 4.59
C ALA A 63 -11.14 22.99 5.30
N TYR A 64 -10.90 21.76 4.85
CA TYR A 64 -9.77 20.91 5.20
C TYR A 64 -8.43 21.51 4.67
N ALA A 65 -8.29 22.83 4.68
CA ALA A 65 -7.03 23.51 4.44
C ALA A 65 -6.19 23.42 5.72
N PRO A 66 -4.85 23.23 5.60
CA PRO A 66 -3.99 23.22 6.76
C PRO A 66 -4.06 24.59 7.44
N ALA A 67 -4.17 24.56 8.76
CA ALA A 67 -4.45 25.74 9.56
C ALA A 67 -3.33 26.79 9.49
N PHE A 68 -2.10 26.39 9.12
CA PHE A 68 -0.95 27.27 8.95
C PHE A 68 -0.01 26.69 7.88
N TYR A 69 0.26 27.46 6.82
CA TYR A 69 1.35 27.17 5.88
C TYR A 69 2.56 28.02 6.28
N SER A 70 3.61 27.39 6.79
CA SER A 70 4.91 28.03 7.02
C SER A 70 5.95 27.41 6.09
N THR A 71 6.92 28.21 5.64
CA THR A 71 8.08 27.75 4.86
C THR A 71 8.79 26.57 5.55
N THR A 72 8.81 26.56 6.88
CA THR A 72 9.37 25.45 7.67
C THR A 72 8.61 24.14 7.47
N ILE A 73 7.28 24.16 7.55
CA ILE A 73 6.43 22.96 7.33
C ILE A 73 6.61 22.44 5.91
N PHE A 74 6.73 23.35 4.93
CA PHE A 74 6.99 22.99 3.54
C PHE A 74 8.33 22.27 3.36
N MET A 75 9.42 22.82 3.91
CA MET A 75 10.74 22.18 3.87
C MET A 75 10.76 20.83 4.59
N VAL A 76 10.13 20.73 5.77
CA VAL A 76 10.02 19.48 6.54
C VAL A 76 9.23 18.43 5.76
N SER A 77 8.13 18.81 5.10
CA SER A 77 7.33 17.90 4.28
C SER A 77 8.12 17.33 3.10
N ILE A 78 8.97 18.13 2.46
CA ILE A 78 9.88 17.67 1.40
C ILE A 78 10.88 16.65 1.97
N ALA A 79 11.48 16.95 3.12
CA ALA A 79 12.43 16.04 3.78
C ALA A 79 11.77 14.70 4.16
N ILE A 80 10.55 14.75 4.70
CA ILE A 80 9.74 13.56 5.00
C ILE A 80 9.47 12.76 3.73
N GLY A 81 9.05 13.42 2.64
CA GLY A 81 8.79 12.77 1.36
C GLY A 81 10.03 12.08 0.79
N LEU A 82 11.20 12.72 0.88
CA LEU A 82 12.47 12.17 0.42
C LEU A 82 12.88 10.95 1.27
N ALA A 83 12.85 11.08 2.60
CA ALA A 83 13.18 9.98 3.52
C ALA A 83 12.22 8.79 3.36
N ALA A 84 10.92 9.05 3.32
CA ALA A 84 9.92 8.02 3.08
C ALA A 84 10.09 7.39 1.69
N GLY A 85 10.37 8.16 0.65
CA GLY A 85 10.68 7.67 -0.69
C GLY A 85 11.84 6.67 -0.70
N LEU A 86 12.94 7.00 -0.02
CA LEU A 86 14.10 6.10 0.12
C LEU A 86 13.76 4.83 0.89
N ILE A 87 13.13 4.96 2.07
CA ILE A 87 12.79 3.82 2.92
C ILE A 87 11.82 2.88 2.20
N THR A 88 10.81 3.42 1.52
CA THR A 88 9.88 2.62 0.73
C THR A 88 10.50 1.96 -0.48
N GLY A 89 11.47 2.61 -1.11
CA GLY A 89 12.24 2.03 -2.21
C GLY A 89 13.04 0.81 -1.74
N CYS A 90 13.66 0.89 -0.56
CA CYS A 90 14.47 -0.20 -0.01
C CYS A 90 13.64 -1.34 0.58
N ILE A 91 12.57 -1.03 1.34
CA ILE A 91 11.77 -2.03 2.06
C ILE A 91 10.64 -2.60 1.19
N GLY A 92 10.17 -1.85 0.19
CA GLY A 92 9.01 -2.24 -0.63
C GLY A 92 7.66 -2.16 0.10
N ALA A 93 7.65 -1.94 1.42
CA ALA A 93 6.45 -1.62 2.18
C ALA A 93 5.97 -0.21 1.80
N GLY A 94 4.68 -0.05 1.47
CA GLY A 94 4.10 1.14 0.81
C GLY A 94 4.16 2.51 1.51
N GLY A 95 5.06 2.75 2.47
CA GLY A 95 5.48 4.08 2.94
C GLY A 95 4.58 4.86 3.83
N GLY A 96 3.28 4.66 3.68
CA GLY A 96 2.31 5.42 4.44
C GLY A 96 2.39 5.21 5.95
N PHE A 97 3.05 4.12 6.37
CA PHE A 97 3.30 3.87 7.78
C PHE A 97 4.29 4.86 8.42
N ILE A 98 5.07 5.57 7.60
CA ILE A 98 6.00 6.61 8.04
C ILE A 98 5.46 8.00 7.70
N ILE A 99 4.89 8.18 6.51
CA ILE A 99 4.51 9.51 5.99
C ILE A 99 3.45 10.17 6.88
N THR A 100 2.34 9.50 7.14
CA THR A 100 1.24 10.06 7.92
C THR A 100 1.66 10.45 9.35
N PRO A 101 2.29 9.57 10.17
CA PRO A 101 2.73 9.98 11.51
C PRO A 101 3.83 11.05 11.49
N ALA A 102 4.72 11.05 10.49
CA ALA A 102 5.74 12.10 10.35
C ALA A 102 5.12 13.47 10.01
N LEU A 103 4.11 13.51 9.14
CA LEU A 103 3.36 14.73 8.82
C LEU A 103 2.55 15.21 10.03
N MET A 104 1.93 14.29 10.78
CA MET A 104 1.24 14.62 12.03
C MET A 104 2.20 15.22 13.07
N ALA A 105 3.40 14.65 13.23
CA ALA A 105 4.43 15.19 14.10
C ALA A 105 4.93 16.57 13.64
N ALA A 106 4.89 16.85 12.34
CA ALA A 106 5.18 18.17 11.77
C ALA A 106 4.03 19.20 11.93
N GLY A 107 2.92 18.81 12.57
CA GLY A 107 1.77 19.68 12.84
C GLY A 107 0.68 19.66 11.76
N VAL A 108 0.75 18.73 10.80
CA VAL A 108 -0.33 18.54 9.82
C VAL A 108 -1.47 17.76 10.46
N LYS A 109 -2.71 18.26 10.36
CA LYS A 109 -3.90 17.56 10.88
C LYS A 109 -3.97 16.13 10.36
N GLY A 110 -4.25 15.17 11.24
CA GLY A 110 -4.23 13.74 10.91
C GLY A 110 -5.05 13.37 9.68
N ILE A 111 -6.28 13.89 9.57
CA ILE A 111 -7.17 13.61 8.43
C ILE A 111 -6.61 14.10 7.08
N LEU A 112 -5.81 15.18 7.09
CA LEU A 112 -5.15 15.70 5.88
C LEU A 112 -3.93 14.87 5.51
N ALA A 113 -3.16 14.46 6.52
CA ALA A 113 -2.00 13.60 6.34
C ALA A 113 -2.44 12.26 5.74
N VAL A 114 -3.48 11.64 6.32
CA VAL A 114 -4.10 10.40 5.84
C VAL A 114 -4.56 10.53 4.39
N GLY A 115 -5.35 11.56 4.05
CA GLY A 115 -5.85 11.75 2.69
C GLY A 115 -4.73 11.97 1.66
N THR A 116 -3.71 12.74 2.03
CA THR A 116 -2.53 13.02 1.17
C THR A 116 -1.74 11.74 0.90
N ASP A 117 -1.54 10.92 1.93
CA ASP A 117 -0.80 9.67 1.85
C ASP A 117 -1.51 8.61 0.99
N VAL A 118 -2.84 8.48 1.11
CA VAL A 118 -3.64 7.60 0.23
C VAL A 118 -3.48 7.98 -1.24
N PHE A 119 -3.50 9.29 -1.56
CA PHE A 119 -3.30 9.75 -2.93
C PHE A 119 -1.89 9.44 -3.44
N HIS A 120 -0.88 9.64 -2.60
CA HIS A 120 0.50 9.28 -2.91
C HIS A 120 0.67 7.78 -3.19
N ILE A 121 0.06 6.92 -2.37
CA ILE A 121 0.08 5.46 -2.56
C ILE A 121 -0.67 5.05 -3.82
N PHE A 122 -1.81 5.67 -4.13
CA PHE A 122 -2.59 5.39 -5.33
C PHE A 122 -1.74 5.52 -6.61
N ALA A 123 -0.97 6.60 -6.74
CA ALA A 123 -0.08 6.80 -7.89
C ALA A 123 0.96 5.68 -8.01
N LYS A 124 1.55 5.28 -6.87
CA LYS A 124 2.55 4.20 -6.80
C LYS A 124 1.95 2.82 -7.12
N ALA A 125 0.73 2.56 -6.66
CA ALA A 125 0.01 1.32 -6.89
C ALA A 125 -0.33 1.11 -8.38
N ILE A 126 -0.67 2.17 -9.11
CA ILE A 126 -0.90 2.08 -10.57
C ILE A 126 0.37 1.67 -11.31
N MET A 127 1.50 2.30 -10.98
CA MET A 127 2.79 1.98 -11.57
C MET A 127 3.18 0.55 -11.23
N GLY A 128 3.17 0.19 -9.94
CA GLY A 128 3.50 -1.16 -9.46
C GLY A 128 2.65 -2.26 -10.10
N THR A 129 1.33 -2.06 -10.18
CA THR A 129 0.40 -2.99 -10.84
C THR A 129 0.71 -3.14 -12.31
N THR A 130 1.06 -2.05 -13.00
CA THR A 130 1.40 -2.10 -14.44
C THR A 130 2.66 -2.91 -14.69
N VAL A 131 3.70 -2.75 -13.85
CA VAL A 131 4.94 -3.52 -13.95
C VAL A 131 4.67 -4.99 -13.67
N HIS A 132 4.04 -5.31 -12.55
CA HIS A 132 3.76 -6.70 -12.14
C HIS A 132 2.82 -7.41 -13.12
N ARG A 133 1.90 -6.68 -13.76
CA ARG A 133 1.04 -7.22 -14.81
C ARG A 133 1.82 -7.61 -16.07
N LYS A 134 2.86 -6.86 -16.44
CA LYS A 134 3.74 -7.25 -17.54
C LYS A 134 4.55 -8.51 -17.21
N LEU A 135 4.88 -8.70 -15.94
CA LEU A 135 5.61 -9.88 -15.44
C LEU A 135 4.72 -11.12 -15.26
N GLY A 136 3.39 -11.03 -15.49
CA GLY A 136 2.47 -12.14 -15.30
C GLY A 136 2.05 -12.38 -13.84
N ASN A 137 2.48 -11.53 -12.90
CA ASN A 137 2.28 -11.73 -11.45
C ASN A 137 0.92 -11.24 -10.92
N VAL A 138 0.02 -10.74 -11.79
CA VAL A 138 -1.24 -10.10 -11.37
C VAL A 138 -2.44 -10.99 -11.69
N SER A 139 -3.09 -11.51 -10.65
CA SER A 139 -4.39 -12.19 -10.77
C SER A 139 -5.54 -11.18 -10.69
N VAL A 140 -6.14 -10.86 -11.85
CA VAL A 140 -7.26 -9.91 -11.93
C VAL A 140 -8.50 -10.41 -11.19
N LYS A 141 -8.76 -11.72 -11.19
CA LYS A 141 -9.91 -12.31 -10.48
C LYS A 141 -9.82 -12.06 -8.97
N LEU A 142 -8.66 -12.32 -8.36
CA LEU A 142 -8.44 -12.07 -6.93
C LEU A 142 -8.55 -10.57 -6.62
N ALA A 143 -7.97 -9.73 -7.48
CA ALA A 143 -8.00 -8.27 -7.31
C ALA A 143 -9.42 -7.71 -7.32
N VAL A 144 -10.33 -8.20 -8.18
CA VAL A 144 -11.72 -7.72 -8.25
C VAL A 144 -12.49 -8.02 -6.96
N TRP A 145 -12.38 -9.24 -6.44
CA TRP A 145 -13.08 -9.60 -5.19
C TRP A 145 -12.52 -8.87 -3.97
N PHE A 146 -11.20 -8.66 -3.95
CA PHE A 146 -10.56 -7.84 -2.93
C PHE A 146 -10.99 -6.36 -3.03
N LEU A 147 -11.13 -5.83 -4.25
CA LEU A 147 -11.60 -4.46 -4.50
C LEU A 147 -13.00 -4.25 -3.92
N VAL A 148 -13.94 -5.19 -4.10
CA VAL A 148 -15.30 -5.08 -3.55
C VAL A 148 -15.27 -4.89 -2.04
N GLY A 149 -14.53 -5.74 -1.32
CA GLY A 149 -14.36 -5.60 0.13
C GLY A 149 -13.68 -4.29 0.51
N SER A 150 -12.57 -3.98 -0.16
CA SER A 150 -11.78 -2.78 0.11
C SER A 150 -12.53 -1.48 -0.14
N SER A 151 -13.37 -1.41 -1.17
CA SER A 151 -14.22 -0.24 -1.42
C SER A 151 -15.18 -0.01 -0.24
N ILE A 152 -15.89 -1.04 0.21
CA ILE A 152 -16.81 -0.94 1.36
C ILE A 152 -16.04 -0.52 2.62
N GLY A 153 -14.89 -1.15 2.87
CA GLY A 153 -14.02 -0.81 4.00
C GLY A 153 -13.55 0.63 3.95
N THR A 154 -13.12 1.10 2.78
CA THR A 154 -12.62 2.47 2.58
C THR A 154 -13.70 3.51 2.87
N PHE A 155 -14.93 3.30 2.39
CA PHE A 155 -16.05 4.20 2.69
C PHE A 155 -16.40 4.18 4.18
N ALA A 156 -16.43 3.00 4.82
CA ALA A 156 -16.70 2.87 6.24
C ALA A 156 -15.63 3.57 7.09
N GLY A 157 -14.34 3.33 6.82
CA GLY A 157 -13.23 3.96 7.53
C GLY A 157 -13.20 5.48 7.32
N GLY A 158 -13.46 5.95 6.09
CA GLY A 158 -13.57 7.37 5.79
C GLY A 158 -14.74 8.04 6.51
N ALA A 159 -15.90 7.37 6.59
CA ALA A 159 -17.05 7.86 7.34
C ALA A 159 -16.78 7.94 8.86
N ILE A 160 -16.06 6.95 9.42
CA ILE A 160 -15.61 6.96 10.82
C ILE A 160 -14.69 8.16 11.06
N ASN A 161 -13.65 8.32 10.25
CA ASN A 161 -12.70 9.44 10.37
C ASN A 161 -13.39 10.80 10.25
N LYS A 162 -14.25 10.99 9.24
CA LYS A 162 -15.02 12.23 9.04
C LYS A 162 -15.97 12.49 10.21
N GLY A 163 -16.66 11.45 10.71
CA GLY A 163 -17.55 11.54 11.85
C GLY A 163 -16.84 11.92 13.15
N LEU A 164 -15.63 11.39 13.36
CA LEU A 164 -14.78 11.72 14.50
C LEU A 164 -14.25 13.15 14.41
N TYR A 165 -13.74 13.54 13.24
CA TYR A 165 -13.23 14.89 13.01
C TYR A 165 -14.31 15.97 13.18
N ASN A 166 -15.54 15.70 12.73
CA ASN A 166 -16.66 16.64 12.87
C ASN A 166 -17.12 16.79 14.34
N LYS A 167 -16.91 15.77 15.19
CA LYS A 167 -17.19 15.88 16.62
C LYS A 167 -16.10 16.66 17.34
N ASP A 168 -14.84 16.27 17.14
CA ASP A 168 -13.68 16.93 17.70
C ASP A 168 -12.42 16.56 16.87
N PRO A 169 -11.72 17.54 16.27
CA PRO A 169 -10.46 17.31 15.57
C PRO A 169 -9.41 16.59 16.41
N LEU A 170 -9.31 16.89 17.71
CA LEU A 170 -8.34 16.26 18.61
C LEU A 170 -8.64 14.78 18.84
N LEU A 171 -9.93 14.42 18.88
CA LEU A 171 -10.36 13.04 19.02
C LEU A 171 -10.03 12.23 17.76
N SER A 172 -10.18 12.84 16.57
CA SER A 172 -9.74 12.23 15.32
C SER A 172 -8.23 12.00 15.29
N GLU A 173 -7.44 12.97 15.73
CA GLU A 173 -5.97 12.83 15.78
C GLU A 173 -5.55 11.75 16.76
N ALA A 174 -6.10 11.76 17.98
CA ALA A 174 -5.83 10.74 18.99
C ALA A 174 -6.24 9.34 18.52
N PHE A 175 -7.38 9.22 17.84
CA PHE A 175 -7.84 7.95 17.27
C PHE A 175 -6.87 7.42 16.22
N ILE A 176 -6.50 8.24 15.22
CA ILE A 176 -5.56 7.85 14.17
C ILE A 176 -4.22 7.43 14.79
N SER A 177 -3.66 8.26 15.68
CA SER A 177 -2.40 7.96 16.37
C SER A 177 -2.46 6.70 17.22
N THR A 178 -3.58 6.43 17.90
CA THR A 178 -3.75 5.22 18.72
C THR A 178 -3.81 3.97 17.85
N VAL A 179 -4.57 4.00 16.75
CA VAL A 179 -4.64 2.88 15.79
C VAL A 179 -3.24 2.61 15.21
N TYR A 180 -2.51 3.67 14.85
CA TYR A 180 -1.12 3.57 14.42
C TYR A 180 -0.20 2.93 15.46
N ALA A 181 -0.25 3.41 16.71
CA ALA A 181 0.60 2.92 17.79
C ALA A 181 0.33 1.44 18.08
N LEU A 182 -0.94 1.03 18.13
CA LEU A 182 -1.31 -0.36 18.34
C LEU A 182 -0.87 -1.25 17.19
N LEU A 183 -1.10 -0.83 15.94
CA LEU A 183 -0.82 -1.66 14.79
C LEU A 183 0.70 -1.76 14.52
N LEU A 184 1.43 -0.64 14.53
CA LEU A 184 2.88 -0.66 14.37
C LEU A 184 3.58 -1.29 15.56
N GLY A 185 3.06 -1.10 16.78
CA GLY A 185 3.54 -1.80 17.97
C GLY A 185 3.38 -3.32 17.84
N PHE A 186 2.20 -3.77 17.43
CA PHE A 186 1.94 -5.19 17.17
C PHE A 186 2.84 -5.74 16.07
N LEU A 187 2.96 -5.05 14.93
CA LEU A 187 3.76 -5.52 13.80
C LEU A 187 5.26 -5.52 14.13
N GLY A 188 5.74 -4.51 14.84
CA GLY A 188 7.13 -4.44 15.32
C GLY A 188 7.45 -5.55 16.32
N PHE A 189 6.54 -5.82 17.26
CA PHE A 189 6.67 -6.94 18.17
C PHE A 189 6.65 -8.29 17.43
N TYR A 190 5.69 -8.48 16.51
CA TYR A 190 5.58 -9.67 15.68
C TYR A 190 6.88 -9.93 14.90
N ALA A 191 7.38 -8.94 14.17
CA ALA A 191 8.62 -9.03 13.41
C ALA A 191 9.84 -9.30 14.31
N LEU A 192 9.89 -8.70 15.49
CA LEU A 192 10.95 -8.99 16.47
C LEU A 192 10.88 -10.43 16.97
N THR A 193 9.68 -10.93 17.30
CA THR A 193 9.51 -12.32 17.73
C THR A 193 9.87 -13.31 16.61
N ASP A 194 9.53 -12.98 15.37
CA ASP A 194 9.86 -13.78 14.19
C ASP A 194 11.37 -13.82 13.94
N PHE A 195 12.05 -12.67 14.05
CA PHE A 195 13.50 -12.57 13.98
C PHE A 195 14.20 -13.36 15.09
N LEU A 196 13.73 -13.25 16.34
CA LEU A 196 14.30 -13.98 17.48
C LEU A 196 14.08 -15.49 17.36
N ARG A 197 12.93 -15.94 16.84
CA ARG A 197 12.66 -17.35 16.54
C ARG A 197 13.58 -17.86 15.43
N SER A 198 13.70 -17.11 14.34
CA SER A 198 14.57 -17.45 13.21
C SER A 198 16.04 -17.50 13.62
N ARG A 199 16.48 -16.60 14.52
CA ARG A 199 17.83 -16.61 15.09
C ARG A 199 18.09 -17.83 15.99
N LYS A 200 17.10 -18.29 16.75
CA LYS A 200 17.20 -19.52 17.57
C LYS A 200 17.15 -20.80 16.74
N ALA A 201 16.51 -20.79 15.57
CA ALA A 201 16.37 -21.95 14.70
C ALA A 201 17.66 -22.36 13.97
N GLY A 202 18.75 -21.58 14.08
CA GLY A 202 20.10 -22.01 13.77
C GLY A 202 20.29 -22.74 12.43
N GLY A 203 20.09 -22.06 11.29
CA GLY A 203 20.65 -22.51 10.01
C GLY A 203 19.78 -22.37 8.77
N SER A 204 20.40 -21.82 7.71
CA SER A 204 20.21 -22.20 6.31
C SER A 204 18.80 -22.18 5.71
N GLY A 205 18.09 -21.05 5.83
CA GLY A 205 17.01 -20.70 4.91
C GLY A 205 17.45 -19.49 4.08
N GLY A 206 17.56 -19.64 2.76
CA GLY A 206 17.77 -18.47 1.89
C GLY A 206 16.58 -17.52 2.02
N ALA A 207 16.76 -16.24 1.68
CA ALA A 207 15.70 -15.21 1.77
C ALA A 207 14.39 -15.51 0.99
N HIS A 208 14.36 -16.61 0.23
CA HIS A 208 13.22 -17.13 -0.54
C HIS A 208 12.71 -18.51 -0.07
N SER A 209 13.29 -19.10 0.97
CA SER A 209 12.86 -20.38 1.57
C SER A 209 12.31 -20.12 2.97
N GLY A 210 11.12 -19.49 3.03
CA GLY A 210 10.26 -19.67 4.19
C GLY A 210 9.84 -21.15 4.27
N PRO A 211 9.46 -21.67 5.45
CA PRO A 211 8.97 -23.04 5.53
C PRO A 211 7.81 -23.21 4.54
N ASP A 212 7.90 -24.18 3.60
CA ASP A 212 6.81 -24.62 2.71
C ASP A 212 5.61 -25.25 3.48
N ILE A 213 5.52 -24.94 4.78
CA ILE A 213 4.51 -25.40 5.70
C ILE A 213 3.46 -24.29 5.74
N THR A 214 2.42 -24.46 4.93
CA THR A 214 1.23 -23.60 4.98
C THR A 214 0.80 -23.43 6.45
N PRO A 215 0.63 -22.19 6.95
CA PRO A 215 0.28 -21.97 8.34
C PRO A 215 -0.97 -22.79 8.72
N PRO A 216 -1.06 -23.35 9.93
CA PRO A 216 -2.23 -24.12 10.36
C PRO A 216 -3.53 -23.29 10.29
N LEU A 217 -3.41 -21.96 10.39
CA LEU A 217 -4.50 -21.02 10.19
C LEU A 217 -4.92 -20.92 8.71
N ALA A 218 -3.97 -20.93 7.78
CA ALA A 218 -4.22 -20.94 6.34
C ALA A 218 -4.91 -22.25 5.90
N LEU A 219 -4.51 -23.40 6.47
CA LEU A 219 -5.17 -24.69 6.24
C LEU A 219 -6.61 -24.70 6.76
N LYS A 220 -6.87 -24.10 7.93
CA LYS A 220 -8.23 -23.96 8.49
C LYS A 220 -9.11 -23.01 7.67
N LEU A 221 -8.55 -21.92 7.15
CA LEU A 221 -9.27 -21.00 6.27
C LEU A 221 -9.55 -21.63 4.89
N GLN A 222 -8.62 -22.41 4.35
CA GLN A 222 -8.82 -23.18 3.11
C GLN A 222 -9.85 -24.30 3.25
N ALA A 223 -10.06 -24.82 4.47
CA ALA A 223 -11.09 -25.81 4.75
C ALA A 223 -12.52 -25.24 4.69
N VAL A 224 -12.68 -23.91 4.85
CA VAL A 224 -13.99 -23.26 4.80
C VAL A 224 -14.42 -23.07 3.34
N LYS A 225 -15.24 -24.02 2.87
CA LYS A 225 -15.77 -24.09 1.51
C LYS A 225 -17.08 -23.34 1.37
N VAL A 226 -17.03 -22.01 1.36
CA VAL A 226 -18.20 -21.17 1.05
C VAL A 226 -18.07 -20.61 -0.37
N PRO A 227 -19.03 -20.86 -1.28
CA PRO A 227 -19.00 -20.31 -2.64
C PRO A 227 -19.23 -18.77 -2.62
N PRO A 228 -18.66 -18.00 -3.58
CA PRO A 228 -17.95 -18.41 -4.79
C PRO A 228 -16.44 -18.66 -4.58
N PHE A 229 -15.89 -19.64 -5.30
CA PHE A 229 -14.47 -20.01 -5.27
C PHE A 229 -13.69 -19.32 -6.38
N ILE A 230 -12.48 -18.86 -6.06
CA ILE A 230 -11.56 -18.28 -7.04
C ILE A 230 -10.39 -19.24 -7.20
N THR A 231 -10.14 -19.66 -8.43
CA THR A 231 -8.96 -20.45 -8.81
C THR A 231 -7.80 -19.50 -9.15
N PHE A 232 -6.61 -19.85 -8.70
CA PHE A 232 -5.37 -19.14 -8.99
C PHE A 232 -4.19 -20.12 -9.06
N ASP A 233 -3.07 -19.67 -9.62
CA ASP A 233 -1.83 -20.46 -9.77
C ASP A 233 -1.97 -21.78 -10.54
N GLU A 234 -2.91 -21.86 -11.50
CA GLU A 234 -3.09 -23.03 -12.38
C GLU A 234 -1.83 -23.36 -13.21
N HIS A 235 -0.96 -22.38 -13.41
CA HIS A 235 0.29 -22.52 -14.17
C HIS A 235 1.48 -23.01 -13.31
N LEU A 236 1.36 -22.94 -11.98
CA LEU A 236 2.45 -23.26 -11.03
C LEU A 236 2.21 -24.56 -10.27
N VAL A 237 0.94 -24.97 -10.07
CA VAL A 237 0.59 -26.19 -9.33
C VAL A 237 -0.50 -26.95 -10.09
N GLN A 238 -0.27 -28.24 -10.40
CA GLN A 238 -1.29 -29.10 -11.03
C GLN A 238 -2.55 -29.15 -10.14
N GLY A 239 -3.68 -28.66 -10.68
CA GLY A 239 -4.97 -28.61 -9.98
C GLY A 239 -5.39 -27.22 -9.49
N GLY A 240 -4.48 -26.23 -9.47
CA GLY A 240 -4.74 -24.83 -9.08
C GLY A 240 -5.10 -24.66 -7.60
N LYS A 241 -4.61 -23.59 -6.96
CA LYS A 241 -5.02 -23.24 -5.59
C LYS A 241 -6.41 -22.59 -5.63
N ARG A 242 -7.22 -22.83 -4.60
CA ARG A 242 -8.58 -22.29 -4.47
C ARG A 242 -8.74 -21.57 -3.15
N ILE A 243 -9.35 -20.39 -3.19
CA ILE A 243 -9.74 -19.64 -1.99
C ILE A 243 -11.18 -19.16 -2.13
N SER A 244 -11.93 -19.14 -1.02
CA SER A 244 -13.28 -18.57 -1.01
C SER A 244 -13.19 -17.04 -1.16
N ALA A 245 -14.02 -16.48 -2.03
CA ALA A 245 -14.09 -15.03 -2.26
C ALA A 245 -14.43 -14.26 -0.97
N ILE A 246 -15.15 -14.88 -0.02
CA ILE A 246 -15.55 -14.23 1.23
C ILE A 246 -14.33 -13.82 2.05
N PHE A 247 -13.28 -14.66 2.11
CA PHE A 247 -12.05 -14.29 2.83
C PHE A 247 -11.32 -13.12 2.18
N LEU A 248 -11.36 -13.03 0.85
CA LEU A 248 -10.81 -11.88 0.12
C LEU A 248 -11.63 -10.61 0.31
N ILE A 249 -12.96 -10.72 0.38
CA ILE A 249 -13.84 -9.59 0.66
C ILE A 249 -13.63 -9.11 2.10
N ILE A 250 -13.56 -10.01 3.08
CA ILE A 250 -13.32 -9.66 4.49
C ILE A 250 -11.92 -9.06 4.66
N GLY A 251 -10.90 -9.70 4.10
CA GLY A 251 -9.53 -9.18 4.11
C GLY A 251 -9.45 -7.81 3.42
N GLY A 252 -10.11 -7.68 2.27
CA GLY A 252 -10.28 -6.42 1.55
C GLY A 252 -10.94 -5.36 2.41
N PHE A 253 -12.04 -5.67 3.08
CA PHE A 253 -12.76 -4.75 3.96
C PHE A 253 -11.88 -4.23 5.11
N ILE A 254 -11.19 -5.13 5.81
CA ILE A 254 -10.28 -4.75 6.90
C ILE A 254 -9.16 -3.85 6.37
N VAL A 255 -8.54 -4.24 5.26
CA VAL A 255 -7.46 -3.48 4.63
C VAL A 255 -7.94 -2.11 4.16
N GLY A 256 -9.09 -2.03 3.50
CA GLY A 256 -9.66 -0.78 3.03
C GLY A 256 -10.05 0.16 4.16
N MET A 257 -10.64 -0.38 5.23
CA MET A 257 -10.98 0.39 6.42
C MET A 257 -9.74 0.94 7.12
N LEU A 258 -8.71 0.12 7.31
CA LEU A 258 -7.45 0.55 7.90
C LEU A 258 -6.71 1.55 7.00
N ALA A 259 -6.71 1.34 5.68
CA ALA A 259 -6.13 2.28 4.73
C ALA A 259 -6.84 3.64 4.75
N ALA A 260 -8.17 3.67 4.90
CA ALA A 260 -8.92 4.92 5.04
C ALA A 260 -8.73 5.60 6.40
N ILE A 261 -8.50 4.83 7.47
CA ILE A 261 -8.27 5.36 8.82
C ILE A 261 -6.87 5.96 8.94
N MET A 262 -5.87 5.21 8.50
CA MET A 262 -4.46 5.52 8.74
C MET A 262 -3.76 6.12 7.53
N GLY A 263 -4.26 5.95 6.32
CA GLY A 263 -3.57 6.39 5.11
C GLY A 263 -2.47 5.45 4.64
N VAL A 264 -2.18 4.39 5.41
CA VAL A 264 -1.17 3.40 5.02
C VAL A 264 -1.68 2.50 3.90
N GLY A 265 -0.87 2.33 2.85
CA GLY A 265 -1.17 1.49 1.72
C GLY A 265 -1.33 0.03 2.13
N GLY A 266 -2.42 -0.61 1.68
CA GLY A 266 -2.82 -1.95 2.10
C GLY A 266 -1.72 -3.01 2.04
N GLY A 267 -0.71 -2.84 1.18
CA GLY A 267 0.50 -3.68 1.04
C GLY A 267 1.09 -4.16 2.37
N PHE A 268 1.20 -3.28 3.36
CA PHE A 268 1.83 -3.61 4.64
C PHE A 268 0.96 -4.50 5.55
N ILE A 269 -0.38 -4.45 5.39
CA ILE A 269 -1.34 -5.32 6.09
C ILE A 269 -1.60 -6.59 5.27
N THR A 270 -1.66 -6.47 3.94
CA THR A 270 -1.93 -7.58 3.05
C THR A 270 -0.80 -8.57 3.02
N PHE A 271 0.46 -8.13 3.17
CA PHE A 271 1.61 -9.03 3.13
C PHE A 271 1.57 -10.07 4.27
N PRO A 272 1.45 -9.69 5.56
CA PRO A 272 1.26 -10.67 6.64
C PRO A 272 -0.05 -11.46 6.57
N MET A 273 -1.07 -10.96 5.87
CA MET A 273 -2.37 -11.63 5.74
C MET A 273 -2.37 -12.74 4.70
N PHE A 274 -1.53 -12.62 3.66
CA PHE A 274 -1.46 -13.57 2.54
C PHE A 274 -0.21 -14.48 2.55
N VAL A 275 0.75 -14.21 3.45
CA VAL A 275 1.89 -15.09 3.78
C VAL A 275 1.47 -16.07 4.87
#